data_AF-A0A1F8UG62-F1
#
_entry.id   AF-A0A1F8UG62-F1
#
_cell.length_a   1.000
_cell.length_b   1.000
_cell.length_c   1.000
_cell.angle_alpha   90.00
_cell.angle_beta   90.00
_cell.angle_gamma   90.00
#
_symmetry.space_group_name_H-M   'P 1'
#
loop_
_entity.id
_entity.type
_entity.pdbx_description
1 polymer ?
#
loop_
_entity_poly.entity_id
_entity_poly.type
_entity_poly.pdbx_seq_one_letter_code
_entity_poly.pdbx_strand_id
1 'polypeptide(L)' 'KYELADKISYISTGGGAFLEFLEGKTLPAVEILEQRAKATA' A
#
# COMPACT_ATOMS: atom_id res chain seq x y z
N LYS A 1 -12.56 -8.70 -19.56
CA LYS A 1 -13.64 -7.70 -19.83
C LYS A 1 -13.16 -6.61 -20.80
N TYR A 2 -11.97 -6.02 -20.62
CA TYR A 2 -11.46 -5.00 -21.55
C TYR A 2 -9.95 -5.09 -21.89
N GLU A 3 -9.21 -6.06 -21.33
CA GLU A 3 -7.78 -6.31 -21.66
C GLU A 3 -6.88 -5.06 -21.58
N LEU A 4 -7.18 -4.14 -20.66
CA LEU A 4 -6.41 -2.90 -20.46
C LEU A 4 -5.35 -3.02 -19.35
N ALA A 5 -5.23 -4.18 -18.70
CA ALA A 5 -4.37 -4.33 -17.52
C ALA A 5 -2.92 -3.93 -17.81
N ASP A 6 -2.38 -4.33 -18.96
CA ASP A 6 -1.00 -4.04 -19.39
C ASP A 6 -0.76 -2.57 -19.74
N LYS A 7 -1.83 -1.77 -19.87
CA LYS A 7 -1.76 -0.33 -20.16
C LYS A 7 -1.83 0.54 -18.91
N ILE A 8 -2.02 -0.06 -17.73
CA ILE A 8 -2.09 0.65 -16.46
C ILE A 8 -0.77 0.46 -15.71
N SER A 9 -0.12 1.56 -15.31
CA SER A 9 1.20 1.51 -14.67
C SER A 9 1.21 0.75 -13.34
N TYR A 10 0.11 0.79 -12.59
CA TYR A 10 -0.05 0.07 -11.33
C TYR A 10 -1.53 -0.18 -11.05
N ILE A 11 -1.86 -1.43 -10.71
CA ILE A 11 -3.21 -1.82 -10.30
C ILE A 11 -3.12 -2.28 -8.85
N SER A 12 -3.64 -1.45 -7.94
CA SER A 12 -3.75 -1.83 -6.54
C SER A 12 -4.91 -2.79 -6.34
N THR A 13 -4.63 -3.97 -5.77
CA THR A 13 -5.65 -4.92 -5.30
C THR A 13 -5.89 -4.79 -3.79
N GLY A 14 -5.36 -3.74 -3.15
CA GLY A 14 -5.41 -3.53 -1.70
C GLY A 14 -6.78 -3.10 -1.15
N GLY A 15 -7.78 -2.90 -2.01
CA GLY A 15 -9.15 -2.56 -1.60
C GLY A 15 -9.19 -1.38 -0.62
N GLY A 16 -9.69 -1.62 0.59
CA GLY A 16 -9.78 -0.61 1.66
C GLY A 16 -8.43 -0.10 2.16
N ALA A 17 -7.40 -0.93 2.22
CA ALA A 17 -6.07 -0.49 2.65
C ALA A 17 -5.45 0.54 1.69
N PHE A 18 -5.77 0.44 0.39
CA PHE A 18 -5.36 1.45 -0.59
C PHE A 18 -6.11 2.77 -0.38
N LEU A 19 -7.38 2.72 -0.01
CA LEU A 19 -8.15 3.93 0.33
C LEU A 19 -7.62 4.59 1.60
N GLU A 20 -7.37 3.83 2.68
CA GLU A 20 -6.80 4.36 3.92
C GLU A 20 -5.43 5.00 3.70
N PHE A 21 -4.60 4.40 2.83
CA PHE A 21 -3.33 4.98 2.41
C PHE A 21 -3.51 6.33 1.70
N LEU A 22 -4.47 6.43 0.76
CA LEU A 22 -4.77 7.69 0.07
C LEU A 22 -5.38 8.76 0.99
N GLU A 23 -6.10 8.35 2.03
CA GLU A 23 -6.60 9.23 3.09
C GLU A 23 -5.47 9.74 4.01
N GLY A 24 -4.25 9.23 3.87
CA GLY A 24 -3.10 9.61 4.70
C GLY A 24 -3.11 8.98 6.09
N LYS A 25 -3.89 7.91 6.29
CA LYS A 25 -3.92 7.18 7.57
C LYS A 25 -2.67 6.31 7.71
N THR A 26 -2.20 6.18 8.95
CA THR A 26 -1.16 5.21 9.28
C THR A 26 -1.70 3.79 9.11
N LEU A 27 -1.03 3.00 8.28
CA LEU A 27 -1.31 1.57 8.18
C LEU A 27 -0.53 0.83 9.28
N PRO A 28 -1.20 0.19 10.26
CA PRO A 28 -0.52 -0.38 11.44
C PRO A 28 0.54 -1.42 11.08
N ALA A 29 0.28 -2.21 10.04
CA ALA A 29 1.23 -3.21 9.54
C ALA A 29 2.52 -2.57 8.99
N VAL A 30 2.40 -1.44 8.29
CA VAL A 30 3.57 -0.71 7.76
C VAL A 30 4.34 -0.03 8.88
N GLU A 31 3.63 0.57 9.84
CA GLU A 31 4.23 1.22 11.01
C GLU A 31 5.14 0.26 11.80
N ILE A 32 4.67 -0.96 12.08
CA ILE A 32 5.49 -1.94 12.81
C ILE A 32 6.75 -2.30 12.02
N LEU A 33 6.66 -2.44 10.69
CA LEU A 33 7.83 -2.71 9.86
C LEU A 33 8.86 -1.57 9.91
N GLU A 34 8.40 -0.32 9.87
CA GLU A 34 9.28 0.85 10.01
C GLU A 34 9.96 0.90 11.38
N GLN A 35 9.22 0.62 12.46
CA GLN A 35 9.76 0.58 13.81
C GLN A 35 10.88 -0.47 13.94
N ARG A 36 10.66 -1.67 13.39
CA ARG A 36 11.64 -2.76 13.41
C ARG A 36 12.89 -2.45 12.57
N ALA A 37 12.70 -1.81 11.42
CA ALA A 37 13.81 -1.38 10.57
C ALA A 37 14.70 -0.35 11.29
N LYS A 38 14.09 0.65 11.95
CA LYS A 38 14.81 1.68 12.72
C LYS A 38 15.52 1.12 13.96
N ALA A 39 14.93 0.15 14.65
CA ALA A 39 15.52 -0.45 15.86
C ALA A 39 16.77 -1.31 15.59
N THR A 40 17.04 -1.65 14.33
CA THR A 40 18.19 -2.48 13.92
C THR A 40 19.28 -1.66 13.22
N ALA A 41 19.05 -0.36 13.02
CA ALA A 41 20.01 0.61 12.48
C ALA A 41 20.73 1.36 13.61
#